data_AF-A0AAD1FHU2-F1
#
_entry.id   AF-A0AAD1FHU2-F1
#
_cell.length_a   1.000
_cell.length_b   1.000
_cell.length_c   1.000
_cell.angle_alpha   90.00
_cell.angle_beta   90.00
_cell.angle_gamma   90.00
#
_symmetry.space_group_name_H-M   'P 1'
#
loop_
_entity.id
_entity.type
_entity.pdbx_description
1 polymer ?
#
loop_
_entity_poly.entity_id
_entity_poly.type
_entity_poly.pdbx_seq_one_letter_code
_entity_poly.pdbx_strand_id
1 'polypeptide(L)'
;MRIVVALGGNALLRRGEPMTADNQRANVRIAAEQIAKVAPGNELVIAHGNGPQVGLLALQGAAYEQVSPYPLDVLGAETEGMIGYMIEQEMGNLLPFEVPFATLLTQVEVDAQDPAFKNPTKPIGPVYSKEEAEALAREKGWSIAPDGDKFRRVVASPRPKRIFEIRPVKWLLEKGTIVICAGGGGIPTMYDASGKVLSGVEAVIDKDLCSSLLAQELEADLLIIATDVDAAYIDWGKPTQKAIAQGHPDELERLGFAAGSMGPKVQAAIEFARNTGKDAVIGSLENIVAITQGTSGTRVSTRKAGIQYR
;
A
#
# COMPACT_ATOMS: atom_id res chain seq x y z
N MET A 1 -12.98 -8.13 15.76
CA MET A 1 -11.51 -7.93 15.69
C MET A 1 -11.23 -6.58 15.07
N ARG A 2 -10.07 -5.98 15.34
CA ARG A 2 -9.57 -4.85 14.55
C ARG A 2 -8.71 -5.36 13.39
N ILE A 3 -9.12 -5.08 12.16
CA ILE A 3 -8.48 -5.59 10.95
C ILE A 3 -8.00 -4.41 10.10
N VAL A 4 -6.72 -4.38 9.79
CA VAL A 4 -6.16 -3.47 8.78
C VAL A 4 -6.05 -4.22 7.46
N VAL A 5 -6.69 -3.70 6.41
CA VAL A 5 -6.64 -4.27 5.06
C VAL A 5 -5.83 -3.32 4.16
N ALA A 6 -4.68 -3.78 3.68
CA ALA A 6 -3.83 -3.06 2.74
C ALA A 6 -4.16 -3.52 1.30
N LEU A 7 -4.85 -2.67 0.54
CA LEU A 7 -5.22 -2.93 -0.84
C LEU A 7 -4.05 -2.67 -1.79
N GLY A 8 -3.61 -3.71 -2.50
CA GLY A 8 -2.63 -3.59 -3.57
C GLY A 8 -3.16 -2.87 -4.82
N GLY A 9 -2.26 -2.48 -5.72
CA GLY A 9 -2.61 -1.77 -6.96
C GLY A 9 -3.65 -2.50 -7.82
N ASN A 10 -3.59 -3.84 -7.89
CA ASN A 10 -4.55 -4.65 -8.66
C ASN A 10 -5.99 -4.57 -8.12
N ALA A 11 -6.20 -4.21 -6.85
CA ALA A 11 -7.53 -3.99 -6.30
C ALA A 11 -8.15 -2.66 -6.79
N LEU A 12 -7.32 -1.75 -7.30
CA LEU A 12 -7.75 -0.44 -7.78
C LEU A 12 -7.66 -0.30 -9.30
N LEU A 13 -6.67 -0.94 -9.92
CA LEU A 13 -6.48 -0.95 -11.38
C LEU A 13 -5.64 -2.17 -11.77
N ARG A 14 -6.17 -3.02 -12.66
CA ARG A 14 -5.46 -4.24 -13.07
C ARG A 14 -4.40 -3.92 -14.12
N ARG A 15 -3.37 -4.77 -14.18
CA ARG A 15 -2.31 -4.63 -15.17
C ARG A 15 -2.88 -4.68 -16.59
N GLY A 16 -2.58 -3.65 -17.38
CA GLY A 16 -3.00 -3.54 -18.78
C GLY A 16 -4.35 -2.84 -18.99
N GLU A 17 -5.09 -2.53 -17.93
CA GLU A 17 -6.31 -1.73 -18.06
C GLU A 17 -5.99 -0.26 -18.33
N PRO A 18 -6.77 0.42 -19.20
CA PRO A 18 -6.73 1.87 -19.31
C PRO A 18 -7.01 2.54 -17.97
N MET A 19 -6.24 3.58 -17.62
CA MET A 19 -6.40 4.36 -16.39
C MET A 19 -7.62 5.30 -16.49
N THR A 20 -8.83 4.73 -16.52
CA THR A 20 -10.11 5.47 -16.54
C THR A 20 -10.81 5.39 -15.19
N ALA A 21 -11.63 6.39 -14.88
CA ALA A 21 -12.45 6.39 -13.67
C ALA A 21 -13.40 5.19 -13.60
N ASP A 22 -13.96 4.77 -14.75
CA ASP A 22 -14.87 3.62 -14.82
C ASP A 22 -14.17 2.30 -14.48
N ASN A 23 -12.97 2.07 -15.02
CA ASN A 23 -12.19 0.87 -14.70
C ASN A 23 -11.77 0.87 -13.23
N GLN A 24 -11.34 2.03 -12.72
CA GLN A 24 -10.97 2.15 -11.32
C GLN A 24 -12.15 1.86 -10.40
N ARG A 25 -13.32 2.43 -10.69
CA ARG A 25 -14.55 2.19 -9.93
C ARG A 25 -14.99 0.73 -9.99
N ALA A 26 -14.92 0.09 -11.16
CA ALA A 26 -15.27 -1.32 -11.30
C ALA A 26 -14.38 -2.22 -10.43
N ASN A 27 -13.07 -1.95 -10.37
CA ASN A 27 -12.15 -2.69 -9.51
C ASN A 27 -12.40 -2.42 -8.02
N VAL A 28 -12.62 -1.14 -7.65
CA VAL A 28 -12.95 -0.77 -6.28
C VAL A 28 -14.25 -1.43 -5.82
N ARG A 29 -15.26 -1.56 -6.69
CA ARG A 29 -16.50 -2.29 -6.38
C ARG A 29 -16.23 -3.75 -6.02
N ILE A 30 -15.44 -4.46 -6.83
CA ILE A 30 -15.07 -5.85 -6.56
C ILE A 30 -14.35 -5.96 -5.21
N ALA A 31 -13.44 -5.02 -4.92
CA ALA A 31 -12.77 -4.97 -3.63
C ALA A 31 -13.74 -4.73 -2.47
N ALA A 32 -14.64 -3.76 -2.60
CA ALA A 32 -15.65 -3.42 -1.62
C ALA A 32 -16.59 -4.60 -1.32
N GLU A 33 -17.02 -5.34 -2.35
CA GLU A 33 -17.84 -6.56 -2.20
C GLU A 33 -17.16 -7.62 -1.32
N GLN A 34 -15.83 -7.76 -1.39
CA GLN A 34 -15.11 -8.69 -0.52
C GLN A 34 -14.96 -8.14 0.89
N ILE A 35 -14.57 -6.87 1.04
CA ILE A 35 -14.33 -6.25 2.34
C ILE A 35 -15.64 -6.16 3.15
N ALA A 36 -16.76 -5.87 2.50
CA ALA A 36 -18.08 -5.81 3.15
C ALA A 36 -18.47 -7.14 3.82
N LYS A 37 -18.00 -8.29 3.31
CA LYS A 37 -18.27 -9.62 3.91
C LYS A 37 -17.63 -9.79 5.28
N VAL A 38 -16.57 -9.03 5.59
CA VAL A 38 -15.86 -9.09 6.87
C VAL A 38 -16.11 -7.87 7.75
N ALA A 39 -16.93 -6.91 7.31
CA ALA A 39 -17.30 -5.74 8.12
C ALA A 39 -18.14 -6.07 9.37
N PRO A 40 -19.16 -6.96 9.31
CA PRO A 40 -19.97 -7.26 10.48
C PRO A 40 -19.14 -7.81 11.65
N GLY A 41 -19.24 -7.16 12.82
CA GLY A 41 -18.55 -7.58 14.04
C GLY A 41 -17.04 -7.27 14.09
N ASN A 42 -16.51 -6.53 13.10
CA ASN A 42 -15.11 -6.12 13.06
C ASN A 42 -14.97 -4.60 12.93
N GLU A 43 -13.90 -4.08 13.50
CA GLU A 43 -13.43 -2.72 13.21
C GLU A 43 -12.51 -2.80 11.99
N LEU A 44 -12.82 -2.04 10.94
CA LEU A 44 -12.06 -2.07 9.70
C LEU A 44 -11.33 -0.76 9.46
N VAL A 45 -10.06 -0.90 9.09
CA VAL A 45 -9.24 0.17 8.54
C VAL A 45 -8.72 -0.27 7.18
N ILE A 46 -8.90 0.57 6.17
CA ILE A 46 -8.53 0.27 4.79
C ILE A 46 -7.40 1.22 4.40
N ALA A 47 -6.24 0.65 4.12
CA ALA A 47 -5.15 1.34 3.45
C ALA A 47 -5.08 0.89 1.99
N HIS A 48 -4.48 1.68 1.12
CA HIS A 48 -4.38 1.32 -0.29
C HIS A 48 -3.10 1.85 -0.94
N GLY A 49 -2.68 1.26 -2.05
CA GLY A 49 -1.67 1.85 -2.94
C GLY A 49 -2.24 2.97 -3.81
N ASN A 50 -1.38 3.76 -4.45
CA ASN A 50 -1.78 4.83 -5.39
C ASN A 50 -0.89 4.94 -6.64
N GLY A 51 0.03 3.98 -6.85
CA GLY A 51 1.12 4.11 -7.85
C GLY A 51 0.66 4.48 -9.27
N PRO A 52 -0.34 3.79 -9.85
CA PRO A 52 -0.90 4.18 -11.14
C PRO A 52 -1.54 5.58 -11.12
N GLN A 53 -2.30 5.90 -10.07
CA GLN A 53 -3.06 7.15 -9.94
C GLN A 53 -2.15 8.36 -9.80
N VAL A 54 -1.19 8.32 -8.87
CA VAL A 54 -0.22 9.41 -8.67
C VAL A 54 0.67 9.58 -9.90
N GLY A 55 0.98 8.47 -10.58
CA GLY A 55 1.65 8.47 -11.86
C GLY A 55 0.87 9.20 -12.96
N LEU A 56 -0.43 8.92 -13.09
CA LEU A 56 -1.29 9.60 -14.06
C LEU A 56 -1.43 11.10 -13.74
N LEU A 57 -1.66 11.46 -12.48
CA LEU A 57 -1.73 12.87 -12.07
C LEU A 57 -0.42 13.60 -12.39
N ALA A 58 0.73 12.97 -12.17
CA ALA A 58 2.02 13.56 -12.53
C ALA A 58 2.18 13.76 -14.05
N LEU A 59 1.66 12.85 -14.89
CA LEU A 59 1.63 13.04 -16.35
C LEU A 59 0.69 14.19 -16.75
N GLN A 60 -0.50 14.26 -16.15
CA GLN A 60 -1.49 15.30 -16.43
C GLN A 60 -0.96 16.68 -16.04
N GLY A 61 -0.35 16.80 -14.86
CA GLY A 61 0.32 18.03 -14.43
C GLY A 61 1.46 18.43 -15.36
N ALA A 62 2.25 17.46 -15.82
CA ALA A 62 3.34 17.70 -16.76
C ALA A 62 2.87 18.09 -18.18
N ALA A 63 1.61 17.83 -18.54
CA ALA A 63 1.04 18.22 -19.82
C ALA A 63 0.53 19.68 -19.84
N TYR A 64 0.40 20.32 -18.68
CA TYR A 64 0.01 21.72 -18.57
C TYR A 64 1.24 22.61 -18.35
N GLU A 65 1.73 23.21 -19.44
CA GLU A 65 3.04 23.89 -19.47
C GLU A 65 3.03 25.35 -19.00
N GLN A 66 1.87 25.94 -18.70
CA GLN A 66 1.77 27.37 -18.34
C GLN A 66 2.27 27.68 -16.93
N VAL A 67 2.28 26.69 -16.04
CA VAL A 67 2.76 26.82 -14.65
C VAL A 67 3.48 25.54 -14.23
N SER A 68 4.28 25.63 -13.16
CA SER A 68 4.91 24.46 -12.57
C SER A 68 3.85 23.47 -12.04
N PRO A 69 4.02 22.16 -12.25
CA PRO A 69 3.12 21.16 -11.70
C PRO A 69 3.18 21.14 -10.17
N TYR A 70 2.10 20.67 -9.54
CA TYR A 70 2.12 20.38 -8.10
C TYR A 70 3.18 19.30 -7.79
N PRO A 71 3.85 19.39 -6.62
CA PRO A 71 4.86 18.43 -6.22
C PRO A 71 4.23 17.08 -5.86
N LEU A 72 5.03 16.02 -5.90
CA LEU A 72 4.56 14.65 -5.80
C LEU A 72 3.81 14.33 -4.47
N ASP A 73 4.17 14.97 -3.37
CA ASP A 73 3.49 14.85 -2.08
C ASP A 73 2.05 15.41 -2.13
N VAL A 74 1.85 16.54 -2.80
CA VAL A 74 0.51 17.12 -3.02
C VAL A 74 -0.32 16.23 -3.95
N LEU A 75 0.28 15.70 -5.02
CA LEU A 75 -0.40 14.70 -5.86
C LEU A 75 -0.74 13.44 -5.07
N GLY A 76 0.12 13.03 -4.12
CA GLY A 76 -0.16 11.98 -3.16
C GLY A 76 -1.42 12.25 -2.37
N ALA A 77 -1.55 13.46 -1.80
CA ALA A 77 -2.74 13.90 -1.07
C ALA A 77 -4.01 13.87 -1.94
N GLU A 78 -3.93 14.30 -3.20
CA GLU A 78 -5.05 14.22 -4.15
C GLU A 78 -5.50 12.76 -4.36
N THR A 79 -4.56 11.82 -4.47
CA THR A 79 -4.91 10.40 -4.66
C THR A 79 -5.56 9.75 -3.44
N GLU A 80 -5.28 10.23 -2.21
CA GLU A 80 -5.98 9.76 -1.01
C GLU A 80 -7.47 10.10 -1.08
N GLY A 81 -7.78 11.36 -1.42
CA GLY A 81 -9.17 11.80 -1.62
C GLY A 81 -9.85 11.07 -2.78
N MET A 82 -9.18 10.96 -3.93
CA MET A 82 -9.71 10.29 -5.13
C MET A 82 -10.09 8.83 -4.86
N ILE A 83 -9.19 8.05 -4.26
CA ILE A 83 -9.38 6.61 -4.06
C ILE A 83 -10.30 6.38 -2.86
N GLY A 84 -10.11 7.11 -1.77
CA GLY A 84 -10.95 6.99 -0.58
C GLY A 84 -12.42 7.28 -0.88
N TYR A 85 -12.71 8.34 -1.65
CA TYR A 85 -14.06 8.63 -2.13
C TYR A 85 -14.71 7.44 -2.86
N MET A 86 -13.97 6.78 -3.77
CA MET A 86 -14.51 5.62 -4.49
C MET A 86 -14.74 4.43 -3.55
N ILE A 87 -13.83 4.17 -2.62
CA ILE A 87 -13.97 3.08 -1.64
C ILE A 87 -15.18 3.32 -0.75
N GLU A 88 -15.35 4.52 -0.19
CA GLU A 88 -16.50 4.88 0.63
C GLU A 88 -17.81 4.68 -0.10
N GLN A 89 -17.90 5.16 -1.34
CA GLN A 89 -19.14 5.07 -2.11
C GLN A 89 -19.51 3.62 -2.42
N GLU A 90 -18.55 2.79 -2.87
CA GLU A 90 -18.84 1.39 -3.19
C GLU A 90 -19.09 0.55 -1.93
N MET A 91 -18.42 0.83 -0.81
CA MET A 91 -18.72 0.18 0.47
C MET A 91 -20.07 0.62 1.05
N GLY A 92 -20.41 1.91 0.97
CA GLY A 92 -21.68 2.46 1.41
C GLY A 92 -22.89 1.94 0.63
N ASN A 93 -22.69 1.48 -0.61
CA ASN A 93 -23.71 0.77 -1.38
C ASN A 93 -24.02 -0.64 -0.83
N LEU A 94 -23.11 -1.22 -0.05
CA LEU A 94 -23.15 -2.62 0.39
C LEU A 94 -23.48 -2.78 1.88
N LEU A 95 -23.16 -1.78 2.69
CA LEU A 95 -23.37 -1.80 4.14
C LEU A 95 -24.62 -1.00 4.55
N PRO A 96 -25.17 -1.25 5.76
CA PRO A 96 -26.27 -0.45 6.28
C PRO A 96 -25.94 1.05 6.27
N PHE A 97 -26.97 1.87 6.03
CA PHE A 97 -26.84 3.32 5.93
C PHE A 97 -26.21 3.96 7.17
N GLU A 98 -26.39 3.34 8.34
CA GLU A 98 -25.89 3.80 9.63
C GLU A 98 -24.39 3.58 9.82
N VAL A 99 -23.75 2.73 8.98
CA VAL A 99 -22.30 2.51 9.07
C VAL A 99 -21.58 3.78 8.62
N PRO A 100 -20.84 4.45 9.51
CA PRO A 100 -20.11 5.65 9.14
C PRO A 100 -18.82 5.29 8.40
N PHE A 101 -18.46 6.11 7.42
CA PHE A 101 -17.19 6.05 6.71
C PHE A 101 -16.43 7.35 6.86
N ALA A 102 -15.10 7.27 6.85
CA ALA A 102 -14.25 8.45 6.82
C ALA A 102 -12.91 8.18 6.13
N THR A 103 -12.64 8.96 5.09
CA THR A 103 -11.35 9.05 4.40
C THR A 103 -10.57 10.17 5.04
N LEU A 104 -9.41 9.83 5.59
CA LEU A 104 -8.52 10.79 6.24
C LEU A 104 -7.25 10.98 5.41
N LEU A 105 -6.97 12.23 5.07
CA LEU A 105 -5.64 12.64 4.61
C LEU A 105 -4.62 12.26 5.69
N THR A 106 -3.59 11.53 5.31
CA THR A 106 -2.66 10.92 6.25
C THR A 106 -1.24 11.35 5.96
N GLN A 107 -0.65 12.14 6.85
CA GLN A 107 0.76 12.49 6.80
C GLN A 107 1.59 11.42 7.51
N VAL A 108 2.73 11.09 6.91
CA VAL A 108 3.67 10.11 7.43
C VAL A 108 5.05 10.72 7.50
N GLU A 109 5.61 10.73 8.70
CA GLU A 109 6.97 11.20 8.92
C GLU A 109 7.97 10.20 8.34
N VAL A 110 8.98 10.71 7.65
CA VAL A 110 10.09 9.95 7.09
C VAL A 110 11.43 10.54 7.53
N ASP A 111 12.53 9.79 7.42
CA ASP A 111 13.84 10.31 7.78
C ASP A 111 14.44 11.18 6.67
N ALA A 112 14.86 12.41 7.00
CA ALA A 112 15.57 13.28 6.06
C ALA A 112 16.92 12.70 5.59
N GLN A 113 17.49 11.78 6.37
CA GLN A 113 18.73 11.10 6.04
C GLN A 113 18.49 9.67 5.55
N ASP A 114 17.25 9.30 5.20
CA ASP A 114 16.95 7.98 4.65
C ASP A 114 17.80 7.73 3.38
N PRO A 115 18.54 6.61 3.30
CA PRO A 115 19.34 6.27 2.13
C PRO A 115 18.54 6.25 0.81
N ALA A 116 17.22 6.04 0.87
CA ALA A 116 16.35 6.03 -0.30
C ALA A 116 16.34 7.36 -1.08
N PHE A 117 16.67 8.49 -0.44
CA PHE A 117 16.82 9.78 -1.13
C PHE A 117 18.06 9.82 -2.04
N LYS A 118 19.11 9.08 -1.69
CA LYS A 118 20.33 8.97 -2.50
C LYS A 118 20.23 7.89 -3.57
N ASN A 119 19.35 6.90 -3.36
CA ASN A 119 19.11 5.80 -4.30
C ASN A 119 17.60 5.56 -4.52
N PRO A 120 16.95 6.37 -5.37
CA PRO A 120 15.55 6.21 -5.73
C PRO A 120 15.29 4.87 -6.42
N THR A 121 14.33 4.10 -5.92
CA THR A 121 14.02 2.75 -6.46
C THR A 121 12.55 2.52 -6.74
N LYS A 122 11.64 3.39 -6.27
CA LYS A 122 10.20 3.14 -6.36
C LYS A 122 9.65 3.54 -7.72
N PRO A 123 9.15 2.60 -8.54
CA PRO A 123 8.55 2.90 -9.83
C PRO A 123 7.25 3.70 -9.69
N ILE A 124 7.11 4.78 -10.47
CA ILE A 124 5.85 5.54 -10.62
C ILE A 124 5.53 5.85 -12.08
N GLY A 125 4.25 6.01 -12.40
CA GLY A 125 3.82 6.37 -13.76
C GLY A 125 3.97 5.25 -14.80
N PRO A 126 3.92 5.63 -16.09
CA PRO A 126 3.92 4.70 -17.22
C PRO A 126 5.33 4.23 -17.54
N VAL A 127 5.42 3.20 -18.39
CA VAL A 127 6.68 2.70 -18.94
C VAL A 127 7.06 3.44 -20.22
N TYR A 128 8.35 3.69 -20.40
CA TYR A 128 8.95 4.42 -21.52
C TYR A 128 9.97 3.54 -22.25
N SER A 129 10.26 3.87 -23.51
CA SER A 129 11.50 3.39 -24.14
C SER A 129 12.73 3.96 -23.41
N LYS A 130 13.90 3.38 -23.65
CA LYS A 130 15.14 3.86 -23.02
C LYS A 130 15.44 5.31 -23.46
N GLU A 131 15.27 5.58 -24.74
CA GLU A 131 15.57 6.87 -25.36
C GLU A 131 14.63 7.98 -24.82
N GLU A 132 13.34 7.68 -24.69
CA GLU A 132 12.35 8.58 -24.10
C GLU A 132 12.64 8.83 -22.61
N ALA A 133 12.94 7.78 -21.84
CA ALA A 133 13.25 7.89 -20.42
C ALA A 133 14.49 8.75 -20.16
N GLU A 134 15.55 8.56 -20.95
CA GLU A 134 16.78 9.33 -20.85
C GLU A 134 16.58 10.80 -21.25
N ALA A 135 15.71 11.08 -22.23
CA ALA A 135 15.33 12.45 -22.60
C ALA A 135 14.60 13.15 -21.44
N LEU A 136 13.59 12.49 -20.87
CA LEU A 136 12.81 13.01 -19.74
C LEU A 136 13.68 13.17 -18.48
N ALA A 137 14.65 12.27 -18.25
CA ALA A 137 15.61 12.39 -17.15
C ALA A 137 16.46 13.64 -17.26
N ARG A 138 16.95 13.98 -18.48
CA ARG A 138 17.72 15.21 -18.71
C ARG A 138 16.88 16.48 -18.62
N GLU A 139 15.67 16.45 -19.15
CA GLU A 139 14.78 17.62 -19.18
C GLU A 139 14.20 17.94 -17.79
N LYS A 140 13.78 16.90 -17.06
CA LYS A 140 12.97 17.04 -15.82
C LYS A 140 13.73 16.64 -14.55
N GLY A 141 15.00 16.27 -14.65
CA GLY A 141 15.82 15.84 -13.52
C GLY A 141 15.34 14.53 -12.89
N TRP A 142 14.64 13.67 -13.64
CA TRP A 142 14.11 12.42 -13.11
C TRP A 142 15.19 11.38 -12.89
N SER A 143 15.05 10.60 -11.82
CA SER A 143 15.70 9.30 -11.72
C SER A 143 14.89 8.26 -12.49
N ILE A 144 15.58 7.40 -13.24
CA ILE A 144 14.95 6.34 -14.06
C ILE A 144 15.61 5.00 -13.75
N ALA A 145 14.84 3.91 -13.82
CA ALA A 145 15.35 2.55 -13.67
C ALA A 145 14.71 1.59 -14.69
N PRO A 146 15.39 0.47 -15.02
CA PRO A 146 14.80 -0.58 -15.84
C PRO A 146 13.58 -1.21 -15.17
N ASP A 147 12.56 -1.52 -15.98
CA ASP A 147 11.35 -2.25 -15.62
C ASP A 147 11.04 -3.25 -16.75
N GLY A 148 11.65 -4.42 -16.67
CA GLY A 148 11.66 -5.41 -17.75
C GLY A 148 12.51 -4.94 -18.93
N ASP A 149 11.92 -4.90 -20.13
CA ASP A 149 12.52 -4.40 -21.37
C ASP A 149 12.37 -2.88 -21.54
N LYS A 150 11.66 -2.21 -20.62
CA LYS A 150 11.36 -0.77 -20.65
C LYS A 150 12.00 -0.04 -19.48
N PHE A 151 11.77 1.27 -19.40
CA PHE A 151 12.24 2.13 -18.33
C PHE A 151 11.07 2.83 -17.65
N ARG A 152 11.23 3.18 -16.37
CA ARG A 152 10.22 3.93 -15.62
C ARG A 152 10.88 4.99 -14.74
N ARG A 153 10.17 6.10 -14.49
CA ARG A 153 10.54 7.07 -13.44
C ARG A 153 10.56 6.37 -12.10
N VAL A 154 11.63 6.58 -11.34
CA VAL A 154 11.76 6.13 -9.95
C VAL A 154 11.90 7.31 -9.01
N VAL A 155 11.33 7.15 -7.83
CA VAL A 155 11.37 8.14 -6.74
C VAL A 155 11.87 7.49 -5.45
N ALA A 156 12.25 8.34 -4.48
CA ALA A 156 12.66 7.87 -3.17
C ALA A 156 11.51 7.12 -2.48
N SER A 157 11.84 6.05 -1.75
CA SER A 157 10.90 5.27 -0.96
C SER A 157 11.43 5.09 0.46
N PRO A 158 11.44 6.19 1.24
CA PRO A 158 11.93 6.15 2.61
C PRO A 158 11.01 5.31 3.50
N ARG A 159 11.56 4.85 4.62
CA ARG A 159 10.78 4.07 5.59
C ARG A 159 9.81 4.98 6.36
N PRO A 160 8.56 4.54 6.59
CA PRO A 160 7.62 5.27 7.43
C PRO A 160 8.08 5.22 8.89
N LYS A 161 8.06 6.36 9.59
CA LYS A 161 8.48 6.48 11.00
C LYS A 161 7.32 6.71 11.95
N ARG A 162 6.35 7.52 11.56
CA ARG A 162 5.20 7.91 12.39
C ARG A 162 4.03 8.34 11.53
N ILE A 163 2.82 7.99 11.94
CA ILE A 163 1.57 8.47 11.34
C ILE A 163 1.00 9.61 12.20
N PHE A 164 0.80 10.79 11.63
CA PHE A 164 0.35 11.95 12.42
C PHE A 164 -1.12 11.83 12.84
N GLU A 165 -1.98 11.34 11.95
CA GLU A 165 -3.43 11.27 12.15
C GLU A 165 -3.88 10.00 12.90
N ILE A 166 -2.96 9.27 13.54
CA ILE A 166 -3.29 8.04 14.27
C ILE A 166 -4.34 8.24 15.36
N ARG A 167 -4.33 9.38 16.06
CA ARG A 167 -5.29 9.70 17.12
C ARG A 167 -6.71 9.90 16.55
N PRO A 168 -6.93 10.77 15.54
CA PRO A 168 -8.19 10.82 14.80
C PRO A 168 -8.70 9.47 14.32
N VAL A 169 -7.83 8.62 13.76
CA VAL A 169 -8.22 7.27 13.32
C VAL A 169 -8.76 6.45 14.50
N LYS A 170 -8.09 6.43 15.65
CA LYS A 170 -8.58 5.73 16.86
C LYS A 170 -9.94 6.24 17.33
N TRP A 171 -10.14 7.56 17.36
CA TRP A 171 -11.41 8.16 17.78
C TRP A 171 -12.59 7.75 16.88
N LEU A 172 -12.35 7.65 15.58
CA LEU A 172 -13.37 7.22 14.61
C LEU A 172 -13.70 5.74 14.78
N LEU A 173 -12.68 4.88 14.96
CA LEU A 173 -12.89 3.46 15.19
C LEU A 173 -13.73 3.19 16.46
N GLU A 174 -13.49 3.94 17.54
CA GLU A 174 -14.31 3.88 18.77
C GLU A 174 -15.79 4.22 18.55
N LYS A 175 -16.13 4.88 17.43
CA LYS A 175 -17.50 5.21 17.03
C LYS A 175 -18.06 4.27 15.96
N GLY A 176 -17.36 3.17 15.68
CA GLY A 176 -17.77 2.19 14.68
C GLY A 176 -17.59 2.65 13.23
N THR A 177 -16.81 3.71 13.00
CA THR A 177 -16.50 4.20 11.65
C THR A 177 -15.52 3.26 10.96
N ILE A 178 -15.81 2.90 9.70
CA ILE A 178 -14.83 2.29 8.81
C ILE A 178 -13.93 3.40 8.27
N VAL A 179 -12.63 3.33 8.57
CA VAL A 179 -11.68 4.40 8.23
C VAL A 179 -10.84 4.01 7.03
N ILE A 180 -10.77 4.90 6.03
CA ILE A 180 -9.84 4.81 4.90
C ILE A 180 -8.71 5.81 5.17
N CYS A 181 -7.46 5.36 5.25
CA CYS A 181 -6.33 6.23 5.55
C CYS A 181 -5.01 5.64 5.03
N ALA A 182 -3.91 6.38 5.19
CA ALA A 182 -2.58 6.02 4.67
C ALA A 182 -2.61 5.66 3.18
N GLY A 183 -3.44 6.35 2.40
CA GLY A 183 -3.57 6.12 0.97
C GLY A 183 -2.24 6.37 0.25
N GLY A 184 -1.83 5.44 -0.61
CA GLY A 184 -0.50 5.48 -1.23
C GLY A 184 0.68 5.20 -0.29
N GLY A 185 0.42 4.83 0.97
CA GLY A 185 1.44 4.80 2.02
C GLY A 185 1.55 6.11 2.81
N GLY A 186 0.62 7.05 2.59
CA GLY A 186 0.57 8.35 3.24
C GLY A 186 1.41 9.42 2.54
N ILE A 187 1.10 10.68 2.83
CA ILE A 187 1.80 11.87 2.35
C ILE A 187 3.15 11.96 3.07
N PRO A 188 4.29 11.83 2.38
CA PRO A 188 5.60 11.88 3.02
C PRO A 188 5.89 13.29 3.53
N THR A 189 6.25 13.39 4.80
CA THR A 189 6.57 14.66 5.46
C THR A 189 7.85 14.53 6.29
N MET A 190 8.53 15.65 6.48
CA MET A 190 9.73 15.73 7.30
C MET A 190 9.72 17.00 8.12
N TYR A 191 10.33 16.91 9.30
CA TYR A 191 10.74 18.10 10.02
C TYR A 191 12.04 18.66 9.45
N ASP A 192 12.14 19.98 9.46
CA ASP A 192 13.41 20.69 9.29
C ASP A 192 14.42 20.32 10.40
N ALA A 193 15.67 20.74 10.23
CA ALA A 193 16.73 20.46 11.20
C ALA A 193 16.42 21.03 12.62
N SER A 194 15.52 22.01 12.73
CA SER A 194 15.09 22.57 14.00
C SER A 194 13.98 21.77 14.70
N GLY A 195 13.34 20.82 13.99
CA GLY A 195 12.24 20.03 14.52
C GLY A 195 10.90 20.78 14.61
N LYS A 196 10.77 21.95 13.97
CA LYS A 196 9.62 22.85 14.15
C LYS A 196 8.74 22.96 12.92
N VAL A 197 9.35 22.94 11.73
CA VAL A 197 8.62 23.13 10.48
C VAL A 197 8.44 21.76 9.84
N LEU A 198 7.19 21.32 9.73
CA LEU A 198 6.82 20.14 8.96
C LEU A 198 6.58 20.56 7.51
N SER A 199 7.23 19.87 6.57
CA SER A 199 7.04 20.08 5.13
C SER A 199 6.84 18.76 4.41
N GLY A 200 6.05 18.78 3.34
CA GLY A 200 5.94 17.66 2.41
C GLY A 200 7.25 17.42 1.65
N VAL A 201 7.47 16.17 1.24
CA VAL A 201 8.68 15.75 0.52
C VAL A 201 8.30 14.85 -0.65
N GLU A 202 8.88 15.11 -1.81
CA GLU A 202 8.64 14.33 -3.03
C GLU A 202 9.24 12.92 -2.92
N ALA A 203 8.46 12.01 -2.36
CA ALA A 203 8.76 10.59 -2.20
C ALA A 203 7.48 9.76 -2.28
N VAL A 204 7.61 8.44 -2.37
CA VAL A 204 6.48 7.51 -2.26
C VAL A 204 6.83 6.43 -1.27
N ILE A 205 6.15 6.43 -0.12
CA ILE A 205 6.32 5.45 0.94
C ILE A 205 5.76 4.09 0.47
N ASP A 206 6.38 2.98 0.86
CA ASP A 206 5.76 1.69 0.59
C ASP A 206 4.51 1.50 1.45
N LYS A 207 3.34 1.55 0.80
CA LYS A 207 2.03 1.21 1.37
C LYS A 207 1.98 -0.03 2.26
N ASP A 208 2.69 -1.13 1.95
CA ASP A 208 2.64 -2.35 2.78
C ASP A 208 3.38 -2.09 4.11
N LEU A 209 4.56 -1.47 4.06
CA LEU A 209 5.31 -1.07 5.27
C LEU A 209 4.54 -0.03 6.09
N CYS A 210 3.92 0.95 5.44
CA CYS A 210 3.08 1.94 6.13
C CYS A 210 1.83 1.29 6.75
N SER A 211 1.21 0.32 6.07
CA SER A 211 0.06 -0.42 6.61
C SER A 211 0.47 -1.29 7.80
N SER A 212 1.70 -1.81 7.80
CA SER A 212 2.27 -2.50 8.96
C SER A 212 2.46 -1.55 10.14
N LEU A 213 3.03 -0.36 9.92
CA LEU A 213 3.14 0.66 10.96
C LEU A 213 1.75 1.09 11.48
N LEU A 214 0.81 1.35 10.59
CA LEU A 214 -0.58 1.68 10.93
C LEU A 214 -1.21 0.60 11.80
N ALA A 215 -1.09 -0.67 11.41
CA ALA A 215 -1.63 -1.79 12.17
C ALA A 215 -0.97 -1.95 13.54
N GLN A 216 0.34 -1.69 13.65
CA GLN A 216 1.05 -1.67 14.93
C GLN A 216 0.53 -0.56 15.84
N GLU A 217 0.47 0.68 15.34
CA GLU A 217 0.03 1.83 16.14
C GLU A 217 -1.46 1.76 16.53
N LEU A 218 -2.28 1.08 15.72
CA LEU A 218 -3.69 0.81 16.01
C LEU A 218 -3.92 -0.42 16.87
N GLU A 219 -2.88 -1.18 17.24
CA GLU A 219 -2.99 -2.42 18.01
C GLU A 219 -3.95 -3.41 17.34
N ALA A 220 -3.86 -3.52 16.01
CA ALA A 220 -4.75 -4.37 15.22
C ALA A 220 -4.58 -5.85 15.59
N ASP A 221 -5.67 -6.62 15.49
CA ASP A 221 -5.64 -8.07 15.71
C ASP A 221 -5.10 -8.83 14.49
N LEU A 222 -5.25 -8.23 13.30
CA LEU A 222 -4.91 -8.84 12.02
C LEU A 222 -4.52 -7.77 11.00
N LEU A 223 -3.37 -7.97 10.35
CA LEU A 223 -2.98 -7.24 9.15
C LEU A 223 -3.21 -8.13 7.92
N ILE A 224 -4.02 -7.68 6.97
CA ILE A 224 -4.24 -8.35 5.69
C ILE A 224 -3.57 -7.54 4.59
N ILE A 225 -2.60 -8.13 3.89
CA ILE A 225 -1.97 -7.56 2.70
C ILE A 225 -2.59 -8.22 1.48
N ALA A 226 -3.54 -7.52 0.86
CA ALA A 226 -4.28 -8.02 -0.30
C ALA A 226 -3.48 -7.82 -1.60
N THR A 227 -3.30 -8.89 -2.36
CA THR A 227 -2.56 -8.90 -3.63
C THR A 227 -3.28 -9.75 -4.69
N ASP A 228 -2.71 -9.84 -5.89
CA ASP A 228 -3.20 -10.63 -7.03
C ASP A 228 -2.89 -12.13 -6.97
N VAL A 229 -2.13 -12.57 -5.97
CA VAL A 229 -1.80 -13.98 -5.73
C VAL A 229 -2.41 -14.43 -4.41
N ASP A 230 -2.77 -15.71 -4.32
CA ASP A 230 -3.43 -16.25 -3.13
C ASP A 230 -2.47 -16.54 -1.97
N ALA A 231 -1.16 -16.55 -2.21
CA ALA A 231 -0.11 -16.74 -1.20
C ALA A 231 1.24 -16.14 -1.65
N ALA A 232 2.18 -16.06 -0.72
CA ALA A 232 3.61 -15.96 -1.03
C ALA A 232 4.15 -17.36 -1.41
N TYR A 233 5.10 -17.37 -2.34
CA TYR A 233 5.65 -18.59 -2.90
C TYR A 233 7.17 -18.60 -2.82
N ILE A 234 7.74 -19.78 -2.62
CA ILE A 234 9.13 -20.05 -2.99
C ILE A 234 9.18 -20.52 -4.44
N ASP A 235 10.33 -20.33 -5.10
CA ASP A 235 10.57 -20.77 -6.47
C ASP A 235 9.49 -20.29 -7.47
N TRP A 236 9.05 -19.05 -7.31
CA TRP A 236 8.03 -18.43 -8.16
C TRP A 236 8.33 -18.60 -9.66
N GLY A 237 7.36 -19.10 -10.41
CA GLY A 237 7.45 -19.35 -11.86
C GLY A 237 8.24 -20.60 -12.24
N LYS A 238 8.74 -21.40 -11.29
CA LYS A 238 9.46 -22.65 -11.56
C LYS A 238 8.59 -23.89 -11.32
N PRO A 239 8.93 -25.05 -11.90
CA PRO A 239 8.25 -26.31 -11.58
C PRO A 239 8.30 -26.71 -10.09
N THR A 240 9.27 -26.19 -9.35
CA THR A 240 9.43 -26.41 -7.90
C THR A 240 8.66 -25.42 -7.03
N GLN A 241 7.85 -24.54 -7.63
CA GLN A 241 7.04 -23.55 -6.92
C GLN A 241 6.17 -24.19 -5.84
N LYS A 242 6.21 -23.63 -4.62
CA LYS A 242 5.38 -24.06 -3.49
C LYS A 242 4.78 -22.88 -2.76
N ALA A 243 3.49 -22.96 -2.45
CA ALA A 243 2.80 -21.93 -1.70
C ALA A 243 3.16 -22.05 -0.22
N ILE A 244 3.43 -20.92 0.42
CA ILE A 244 3.62 -20.86 1.88
C ILE A 244 2.24 -20.72 2.52
N ALA A 245 1.82 -21.69 3.32
CA ALA A 245 0.59 -21.60 4.10
C ALA A 245 0.82 -20.81 5.39
N GLN A 246 1.90 -21.11 6.10
CA GLN A 246 2.27 -20.44 7.35
C GLN A 246 3.79 -20.35 7.48
N GLY A 247 4.32 -19.26 8.04
CA GLY A 247 5.74 -19.12 8.31
C GLY A 247 6.05 -18.27 9.54
N HIS A 248 7.05 -18.70 10.30
CA HIS A 248 7.65 -17.88 11.35
C HIS A 248 8.44 -16.72 10.70
N PRO A 249 8.39 -15.48 11.26
CA PRO A 249 9.09 -14.33 10.70
C PRO A 249 10.57 -14.59 10.38
N ASP A 250 11.31 -15.23 11.29
CA ASP A 250 12.75 -15.48 11.15
C ASP A 250 13.10 -16.44 10.00
N GLU A 251 12.20 -17.36 9.66
CA GLU A 251 12.42 -18.28 8.54
C GLU A 251 12.05 -17.64 7.20
N LEU A 252 10.97 -16.85 7.18
CA LEU A 252 10.55 -16.11 5.99
C LEU A 252 11.60 -15.07 5.57
N GLU A 253 12.26 -14.42 6.53
CA GLU A 253 13.32 -13.44 6.28
C GLU A 253 14.50 -14.05 5.50
N ARG A 254 14.78 -15.35 5.70
CA ARG A 254 15.88 -16.07 5.03
C ARG A 254 15.57 -16.49 3.60
N LEU A 255 14.30 -16.50 3.19
CA LEU A 255 13.90 -17.05 1.88
C LEU A 255 14.23 -16.12 0.70
N GLY A 256 14.35 -14.81 0.92
CA GLY A 256 14.65 -13.83 -0.12
C GLY A 256 13.54 -13.71 -1.17
N PHE A 257 12.74 -12.64 -1.10
CA PHE A 257 11.64 -12.38 -2.04
C PHE A 257 11.97 -11.22 -2.98
N ALA A 258 11.31 -11.17 -4.14
CA ALA A 258 11.53 -10.13 -5.15
C ALA A 258 11.23 -8.72 -4.61
N ALA A 259 12.23 -7.84 -4.62
CA ALA A 259 12.18 -6.51 -3.99
C ALA A 259 11.11 -5.56 -4.55
N GLY A 260 10.70 -5.74 -5.82
CA GLY A 260 9.69 -4.90 -6.47
C GLY A 260 8.24 -5.33 -6.24
N SER A 261 7.99 -6.48 -5.59
CA SER A 261 6.64 -7.04 -5.45
C SER A 261 6.42 -7.72 -4.09
N MET A 262 6.81 -8.98 -3.95
CA MET A 262 6.52 -9.79 -2.76
C MET A 262 7.44 -9.45 -1.57
N GLY A 263 8.65 -8.94 -1.82
CA GLY A 263 9.62 -8.56 -0.78
C GLY A 263 9.04 -7.59 0.26
N PRO A 264 8.56 -6.40 -0.14
CA PRO A 264 7.96 -5.45 0.79
C PRO A 264 6.74 -5.99 1.53
N LYS A 265 5.95 -6.88 0.90
CA LYS A 265 4.78 -7.53 1.51
C LYS A 265 5.17 -8.45 2.64
N VAL A 266 6.12 -9.34 2.37
CA VAL A 266 6.64 -10.28 3.38
C VAL A 266 7.35 -9.53 4.49
N GLN A 267 8.12 -8.50 4.16
CA GLN A 267 8.77 -7.65 5.17
C GLN A 267 7.75 -6.96 6.08
N ALA A 268 6.72 -6.32 5.51
CA ALA A 268 5.66 -5.69 6.29
C ALA A 268 4.95 -6.68 7.23
N ALA A 269 4.65 -7.90 6.73
CA ALA A 269 4.03 -8.96 7.51
C ALA A 269 4.93 -9.50 8.63
N ILE A 270 6.23 -9.66 8.36
CA ILE A 270 7.27 -10.02 9.34
C ILE A 270 7.33 -8.99 10.45
N GLU A 271 7.45 -7.70 10.10
CA GLU A 271 7.56 -6.59 11.06
C GLU A 271 6.33 -6.52 11.96
N PHE A 272 5.12 -6.61 11.39
CA PHE A 272 3.89 -6.61 12.17
C PHE A 272 3.84 -7.78 13.15
N ALA A 273 4.05 -9.01 12.67
CA ALA A 273 3.92 -10.21 13.49
C ALA A 273 4.99 -10.25 14.59
N ARG A 274 6.22 -9.83 14.29
CA ARG A 274 7.33 -9.80 15.24
C ARG A 274 7.12 -8.73 16.32
N ASN A 275 6.64 -7.54 15.94
CA ASN A 275 6.50 -6.43 16.89
C ASN A 275 5.25 -6.53 17.77
N THR A 276 4.19 -7.20 17.30
CA THR A 276 2.90 -7.25 18.01
C THR A 276 2.57 -8.62 18.59
N GLY A 277 3.19 -9.69 18.09
CA GLY A 277 2.77 -11.07 18.35
C GLY A 277 1.42 -11.45 17.72
N LYS A 278 0.81 -10.58 16.92
CA LYS A 278 -0.41 -10.82 16.16
C LYS A 278 -0.07 -11.41 14.78
N ASP A 279 -1.09 -11.82 14.03
CA ASP A 279 -0.86 -12.45 12.73
C ASP A 279 -0.99 -11.42 11.60
N ALA A 280 -0.10 -11.51 10.62
CA ALA A 280 -0.27 -10.90 9.32
C ALA A 280 -0.59 -11.98 8.28
N VAL A 281 -1.39 -11.64 7.25
CA VAL A 281 -1.71 -12.57 6.16
C VAL A 281 -1.53 -11.88 4.82
N ILE A 282 -0.79 -12.52 3.91
CA ILE A 282 -0.65 -12.11 2.51
C ILE A 282 -1.51 -13.05 1.66
N GLY A 283 -2.37 -12.50 0.81
CA GLY A 283 -3.17 -13.33 -0.09
C GLY A 283 -4.14 -12.54 -0.96
N SER A 284 -4.98 -13.27 -1.69
CA SER A 284 -5.97 -12.69 -2.60
C SER A 284 -7.15 -12.12 -1.82
N LEU A 285 -7.60 -10.94 -2.23
CA LEU A 285 -8.77 -10.28 -1.64
C LEU A 285 -10.05 -11.11 -1.77
N GLU A 286 -10.18 -11.92 -2.83
CA GLU A 286 -11.31 -12.84 -3.02
C GLU A 286 -11.44 -13.86 -1.88
N ASN A 287 -10.31 -14.16 -1.22
CA ASN A 287 -10.25 -15.09 -0.10
C ASN A 287 -10.34 -14.41 1.27
N ILE A 288 -10.74 -13.12 1.36
CA ILE A 288 -10.68 -12.38 2.63
C ILE A 288 -11.45 -13.05 3.79
N VAL A 289 -12.58 -13.69 3.51
CA VAL A 289 -13.34 -14.45 4.51
C VAL A 289 -12.56 -15.68 4.99
N ALA A 290 -11.93 -16.42 4.07
CA ALA A 290 -11.08 -17.56 4.43
C ALA A 290 -9.79 -17.11 5.15
N ILE A 291 -9.25 -15.96 4.79
CA ILE A 291 -8.10 -15.32 5.45
C ILE A 291 -8.45 -14.99 6.91
N THR A 292 -9.60 -14.37 7.18
CA THR A 292 -10.02 -14.04 8.56
C THR A 292 -10.31 -15.29 9.38
N GLN A 293 -10.76 -16.37 8.75
CA GLN A 293 -10.96 -17.69 9.37
C GLN A 293 -9.67 -18.50 9.55
N GLY A 294 -8.55 -18.07 8.96
CA GLY A 294 -7.26 -18.75 9.07
C GLY A 294 -7.07 -19.95 8.13
N THR A 295 -7.84 -20.04 7.05
CA THR A 295 -7.85 -21.18 6.11
C THR A 295 -7.29 -20.84 4.72
N SER A 296 -6.90 -19.59 4.47
CA SER A 296 -6.28 -19.16 3.20
C SER A 296 -5.20 -18.09 3.43
N GLY A 297 -4.38 -17.85 2.39
CA GLY A 297 -3.25 -16.94 2.44
C GLY A 297 -1.96 -17.55 2.99
N THR A 298 -0.90 -16.76 2.97
CA THR A 298 0.31 -16.99 3.75
C THR A 298 0.18 -16.29 5.09
N ARG A 299 0.08 -17.06 6.16
CA ARG A 299 0.00 -16.54 7.54
C ARG A 299 1.39 -16.39 8.14
N VAL A 300 1.76 -15.17 8.49
CA VAL A 300 2.99 -14.85 9.21
C VAL A 300 2.65 -14.72 10.69
N SER A 301 3.25 -15.58 11.53
CA SER A 301 2.92 -15.68 12.96
C SER A 301 4.11 -16.14 13.79
N THR A 302 4.29 -15.56 14.97
CA THR A 302 5.32 -15.97 15.95
C THR A 302 4.91 -17.19 16.78
N ARG A 303 3.67 -17.67 16.64
CA ARG A 303 3.10 -18.75 17.47
C ARG A 303 3.65 -20.14 17.18
N LYS A 304 4.16 -20.37 15.97
CA LYS A 304 4.75 -21.64 15.55
C LYS A 304 6.07 -21.38 14.84
N ALA A 305 7.08 -22.16 15.17
CA ALA A 305 8.35 -22.14 14.46
C ALA A 305 8.24 -22.81 13.08
N GLY A 306 9.16 -22.49 12.18
CA GLY A 306 9.28 -23.14 10.87
C GLY A 306 8.36 -22.56 9.79
N ILE A 307 8.34 -23.25 8.65
CA ILE A 307 7.51 -22.93 7.48
C ILE A 307 6.67 -24.15 7.13
N GLN A 308 5.38 -23.92 6.93
CA GLN A 308 4.44 -24.89 6.39
C GLN A 308 4.07 -24.50 4.96
N TYR A 309 4.23 -25.45 4.04
CA TYR A 309 3.85 -25.31 2.64
C TYR A 309 2.51 -26.00 2.36
N ARG A 310 1.84 -25.61 1.26
CA ARG A 310 0.66 -26.26 0.71
C ARG A 310 0.77 -26.41 -0.81
#